data_AF-A0A6J4RDX7-F1
#
_entry.id   AF-A0A6J4RDX7-F1
#
_cell.length_a   1.000
_cell.length_b   1.000
_cell.length_c   1.000
_cell.angle_alpha   90.00
_cell.angle_beta   90.00
_cell.angle_gamma   90.00
#
_symmetry.space_group_name_H-M   'P 1'
#
loop_
_entity.id
_entity.type
_entity.pdbx_description
1 polymer ?
#
loop_
_entity_poly.entity_id
_entity_poly.type
_entity_poly.pdbx_seq_one_letter_code
_entity_poly.pdbx_strand_id
1 'polypeptide(L)'
;GVEKFRRMVEENPVEYIAQETIDFSTHVLCETEEDGFTLRDSYADYRVLVLAPDAEDPGVVEAVPGSLSRVAAPGKHVVNISSGGKMKDTWVLGR
;
A
#
# COMPACT_ATOMS: atom_id res chain seq x y z
N GLY A 1 6.25 -2.06 23.49
CA GLY A 1 5.27 -3.09 23.85
C GLY A 1 3.88 -2.48 23.90
N VAL A 2 2.83 -3.31 23.86
CA VAL A 2 1.43 -2.87 23.80
C VAL A 2 1.08 -1.87 24.89
N GLU A 3 1.52 -2.09 26.13
CA GLU A 3 1.24 -1.19 27.25
C GLU A 3 1.82 0.22 27.07
N LYS A 4 3.01 0.34 26.48
CA LYS A 4 3.59 1.65 26.15
C LYS A 4 2.75 2.36 25.09
N PHE A 5 2.32 1.62 24.07
CA PHE A 5 1.52 2.19 22.98
C PHE A 5 0.13 2.60 23.47
N ARG A 6 -0.51 1.80 24.34
CA ARG A 6 -1.77 2.14 24.99
C ARG A 6 -1.70 3.49 25.69
N ARG A 7 -0.65 3.73 26.51
CA ARG A 7 -0.46 5.02 27.18
C ARG A 7 -0.33 6.18 26.19
N MET A 8 0.43 6.00 25.10
CA MET A 8 0.57 7.03 24.08
C MET A 8 -0.75 7.36 23.38
N VAL A 9 -1.61 6.36 23.15
CA VAL A 9 -2.96 6.55 22.57
C VAL A 9 -3.87 7.28 23.56
N GLU A 10 -3.85 6.89 24.83
CA GLU A 10 -4.66 7.52 25.88
C GLU A 10 -4.26 8.97 26.17
N GLU A 11 -2.96 9.28 26.08
CA GLU A 11 -2.43 10.63 26.27
C GLU A 11 -2.85 11.61 25.17
N ASN A 12 -2.99 11.15 23.92
CA ASN A 12 -3.40 12.01 22.81
C ASN A 12 -4.23 11.25 21.73
N PRO A 13 -5.50 10.91 22.01
CA PRO A 13 -6.27 10.00 21.17
C PRO A 13 -6.61 10.54 19.78
N VAL A 14 -6.62 11.86 19.57
CA VAL A 14 -6.96 12.48 18.27
C VAL A 14 -5.93 12.18 17.17
N GLU A 15 -4.70 11.83 17.56
CA GLU A 15 -3.62 11.46 16.62
C GLU A 15 -3.70 10.00 16.15
N TYR A 16 -4.66 9.23 16.66
CA TYR A 16 -4.77 7.81 16.38
C TYR A 16 -6.12 7.48 15.76
N ILE A 17 -6.08 6.61 14.75
CA ILE A 17 -7.26 6.03 14.12
C ILE A 17 -7.18 4.51 14.22
N ALA A 18 -8.34 3.88 14.35
CA ALA A 18 -8.49 2.44 14.26
C ALA A 18 -9.43 2.11 13.10
N GLN A 19 -9.16 0.99 12.44
CA GLN A 19 -9.97 0.47 11.35
C GLN A 19 -10.11 -1.03 11.57
N GLU A 20 -11.23 -1.59 11.09
CA GLU A 20 -11.38 -3.05 11.02
C GLU A 20 -10.28 -3.64 10.13
N THR A 21 -9.71 -4.76 10.56
CA THR A 21 -8.69 -5.45 9.77
C THR A 21 -9.34 -6.08 8.54
N ILE A 22 -8.82 -5.74 7.36
CA ILE A 22 -9.25 -6.30 6.09
C ILE A 22 -8.14 -7.20 5.57
N ASP A 23 -8.50 -8.38 5.06
CA ASP A 23 -7.57 -9.23 4.33
C ASP A 23 -7.34 -8.67 2.93
N PHE A 24 -6.24 -7.93 2.78
CA PHE A 24 -5.81 -7.44 1.48
C PHE A 24 -5.39 -8.58 0.56
N SER A 25 -5.56 -8.37 -0.75
CA SER A 25 -4.94 -9.23 -1.75
C SER A 25 -3.41 -9.22 -1.61
N THR A 26 -2.79 -10.36 -1.87
CA THR A 26 -1.35 -10.50 -1.94
C THR A 26 -0.84 -10.40 -3.38
N HIS A 27 0.45 -10.08 -3.53
CA HIS A 27 1.18 -10.15 -4.79
C HIS A 27 2.49 -10.90 -4.58
N VAL A 28 2.92 -11.65 -5.61
CA VAL A 28 4.17 -12.43 -5.55
C VAL A 28 5.40 -11.51 -5.54
N LEU A 29 6.19 -11.52 -4.48
CA LEU A 29 7.56 -11.02 -4.46
C LEU A 29 8.51 -12.08 -5.01
N CYS A 30 9.44 -11.64 -5.86
CA CYS A 30 10.55 -12.46 -6.33
C CYS A 30 11.83 -11.88 -5.74
N GLU A 31 12.61 -12.72 -5.06
CA GLU A 31 13.94 -12.38 -4.55
C GLU A 31 14.95 -13.30 -5.22
N THR A 32 15.98 -12.71 -5.82
CA THR A 32 17.07 -13.43 -6.47
C THR A 32 18.21 -13.64 -5.48
N GLU A 33 18.67 -14.87 -5.36
CA GLU A 33 19.83 -15.28 -4.57
C GLU A 33 20.89 -15.86 -5.52
N GLU A 34 22.10 -16.13 -5.02
CA GLU A 34 23.22 -16.61 -5.87
C GLU A 34 22.87 -17.90 -6.65
N ASP A 35 22.07 -18.78 -6.05
CA ASP A 35 21.71 -20.09 -6.61
C ASP A 35 20.29 -20.18 -7.19
N GLY A 36 19.55 -19.05 -7.29
CA GLY A 36 18.21 -19.08 -7.88
C GLY A 36 17.29 -17.93 -7.48
N PHE A 37 15.98 -18.20 -7.46
CA PHE A 37 14.98 -17.24 -7.03
C PHE A 37 13.99 -17.86 -6.06
N THR A 38 13.55 -17.07 -5.08
CA THR A 38 12.50 -17.42 -4.14
C THR A 38 11.27 -16.57 -4.41
N LEU A 39 10.11 -17.22 -4.50
CA LEU A 39 8.81 -16.55 -4.62
C LEU A 39 8.09 -16.56 -3.28
N ARG A 40 7.56 -15.41 -2.87
CA ARG A 40 6.78 -15.26 -1.63
C ARG A 40 5.59 -14.34 -1.85
N ASP A 41 4.45 -14.67 -1.27
CA ASP A 41 3.32 -13.75 -1.25
C ASP A 41 3.55 -12.64 -0.23
N SER A 42 3.09 -11.44 -0.56
CA SER A 42 3.07 -10.33 0.38
C SER A 42 1.92 -9.38 0.08
N TYR A 43 1.37 -8.75 1.13
CA TYR A 43 0.25 -7.83 1.00
C TYR A 43 0.62 -6.64 0.13
N ALA A 44 -0.30 -6.29 -0.76
CA ALA A 44 -0.12 -5.18 -1.68
C ALA A 44 -1.19 -4.11 -1.48
N ASP A 45 -0.82 -2.86 -1.77
CA ASP A 45 -1.76 -1.77 -1.90
C ASP A 45 -1.52 -1.00 -3.21
N TYR A 46 -2.55 -0.27 -3.62
CA TYR A 46 -2.57 0.47 -4.87
C TYR A 46 -2.98 1.90 -4.59
N ARG A 47 -2.17 2.84 -5.08
CA ARG A 47 -2.51 4.27 -5.07
C ARG A 47 -2.79 4.71 -6.49
N VAL A 48 -4.08 4.83 -6.81
CA VAL A 48 -4.57 5.38 -8.08
C VAL A 48 -4.47 6.90 -8.03
N LEU A 49 -4.06 7.52 -9.13
CA LEU A 49 -4.08 8.96 -9.31
C LEU A 49 -5.33 9.33 -10.10
N VAL A 50 -6.14 10.22 -9.55
CA VAL A 50 -7.35 10.77 -10.18
C VAL A 50 -7.13 12.25 -10.39
N LEU A 51 -7.39 12.73 -11.61
CA LEU A 51 -7.25 14.11 -12.03
C LEU A 51 -8.62 14.73 -12.21
N ALA A 52 -8.77 16.02 -11.89
CA ALA A 52 -9.92 16.83 -12.25
C ALA A 52 -9.44 17.86 -13.29
N PRO A 53 -9.49 17.54 -14.59
CA PRO A 53 -8.85 18.36 -15.62
C PRO A 53 -9.63 19.63 -15.96
N ASP A 54 -10.93 19.65 -15.70
CA ASP A 54 -11.77 20.82 -15.92
C ASP A 54 -11.82 21.69 -14.67
N ALA A 55 -11.38 22.95 -14.80
CA ALA A 55 -11.36 23.91 -13.70
C ALA A 55 -12.73 24.55 -13.42
N GLU A 56 -13.62 24.56 -14.41
CA GLU A 56 -14.96 25.15 -14.33
C GLU A 56 -16.02 24.10 -13.95
N ASP A 57 -15.78 22.82 -14.26
CA ASP A 57 -16.59 21.69 -13.83
C ASP A 57 -15.79 20.67 -12.99
N PRO A 58 -15.73 20.81 -11.65
CA PRO A 58 -15.02 19.88 -10.78
C PRO A 58 -15.66 18.48 -10.71
N GLY A 59 -16.82 18.26 -11.34
CA GLY A 59 -17.44 16.95 -11.48
C GLY A 59 -16.74 16.07 -12.54
N VAL A 60 -15.96 16.67 -13.44
CA VAL A 60 -15.16 15.94 -14.43
C VAL A 60 -13.93 15.37 -13.74
N VAL A 61 -13.89 14.04 -13.59
CA VAL A 61 -12.77 13.31 -12.98
C VAL A 61 -12.28 12.18 -13.87
N GLU A 62 -10.97 12.05 -14.01
CA GLU A 62 -10.31 11.04 -14.83
C GLU A 62 -9.28 10.27 -14.03
N ALA A 63 -9.39 8.94 -14.01
CA ALA A 63 -8.36 8.08 -13.43
C ALA A 63 -7.24 7.83 -14.44
N VAL A 64 -5.99 8.02 -14.03
CA VAL A 64 -4.82 7.71 -14.86
C VAL A 64 -4.76 6.19 -15.07
N PRO A 65 -4.53 5.68 -16.30
CA PRO A 65 -4.39 4.25 -16.56
C PRO A 65 -3.06 3.73 -16.01
N GLY A 66 -3.04 3.49 -14.70
CA GLY A 66 -1.88 3.08 -13.93
C GLY A 66 -2.13 3.29 -12.44
N SER A 67 -1.17 2.86 -11.63
CA SER A 67 -1.17 3.16 -10.20
C SER A 67 0.24 3.06 -9.64
N LEU A 68 0.45 3.59 -8.44
CA LEU A 68 1.60 3.24 -7.64
C LEU A 68 1.28 1.98 -6.84
N SER A 69 1.84 0.83 -7.23
CA SER A 69 1.74 -0.40 -6.46
C SER A 69 2.84 -0.47 -5.42
N ARG A 70 2.49 -0.83 -4.18
CA ARG A 70 3.45 -1.12 -3.12
C ARG A 70 3.16 -2.48 -2.53
N VAL A 71 4.22 -3.13 -2.06
CA VAL A 71 4.16 -4.45 -1.46
C VAL A 71 4.89 -4.40 -0.13
N ALA A 72 4.29 -4.97 0.91
CA ALA A 72 4.88 -5.01 2.24
C ALA A 72 6.12 -5.92 2.28
N ALA A 73 6.94 -5.74 3.32
CA ALA A 73 7.97 -6.73 3.62
C ALA A 73 7.32 -8.09 3.94
N PRO A 74 7.95 -9.23 3.61
CA PRO A 74 7.39 -10.55 3.87
C PRO A 74 6.91 -10.71 5.32
N GLY A 75 5.68 -11.22 5.49
CA GLY A 75 5.05 -11.43 6.80
C GLY A 75 4.52 -10.16 7.50
N LYS A 76 4.52 -9.00 6.84
CA LYS A 76 3.98 -7.74 7.38
C LYS A 76 2.79 -7.25 6.55
N HIS A 77 1.90 -6.49 7.19
CA HIS A 77 0.78 -5.81 6.54
C HIS A 77 1.09 -4.34 6.17
N VAL A 78 2.24 -3.81 6.59
CA VAL A 78 2.63 -2.41 6.38
C VAL A 78 3.47 -2.25 5.14
N VAL A 79 2.93 -1.55 4.14
CA VAL A 79 3.56 -1.31 2.84
C VAL A 79 4.52 -0.11 2.80
N ASN A 80 4.66 0.64 3.89
CA ASN A 80 5.53 1.81 3.95
C ASN A 80 6.98 1.42 3.64
N ILE A 81 7.65 2.22 2.80
CA ILE A 81 9.07 2.02 2.45
C ILE A 81 9.94 2.02 3.72
N SER A 82 9.65 2.89 4.68
CA SER A 82 10.33 2.94 5.98
C SER A 82 10.19 1.65 6.81
N SER A 83 9.22 0.79 6.49
CA SER A 83 9.00 -0.51 7.13
C SER A 83 9.54 -1.70 6.32
N GLY A 84 10.26 -1.42 5.23
CA GLY A 84 10.82 -2.40 4.30
C GLY A 84 9.90 -2.73 3.11
N GLY A 85 8.86 -1.92 2.87
CA GLY A 85 8.02 -2.07 1.69
C GLY A 85 8.78 -1.79 0.39
N LYS A 86 8.37 -2.45 -0.69
CA LYS A 86 8.91 -2.30 -2.05
C LYS A 86 7.85 -1.72 -2.99
N MET A 87 8.26 -1.09 -4.08
CA MET A 87 7.36 -0.65 -5.15
C MET A 87 7.33 -1.67 -6.30
N LYS A 88 6.23 -1.66 -7.05
CA LYS A 88 6.07 -2.42 -8.27
C LYS A 88 5.40 -1.57 -9.35
N ASP A 89 5.67 -1.94 -10.60
CA ASP A 89 4.93 -1.42 -11.73
C ASP A 89 3.48 -1.91 -11.69
N THR A 90 2.55 -1.04 -12.07
CA THR A 90 1.13 -1.40 -12.23
C THR A 90 0.80 -1.42 -13.71
N TRP A 91 0.39 -2.58 -14.22
CA TRP A 91 -0.04 -2.69 -15.60
C TRP A 91 -1.56 -2.66 -15.67
N VAL A 92 -2.09 -1.63 -16.32
CA VAL A 92 -3.50 -1.57 -16.74
C VAL A 92 -3.54 -1.98 -18.19
N LEU A 93 -4.10 -3.16 -18.47
CA LEU A 93 -4.16 -3.67 -19.83
C LEU A 93 -5.16 -2.84 -20.64
N GLY A 94 -4.73 -2.37 -21.82
CA GLY A 94 -5.64 -1.78 -22.80
C GLY A 94 -6.69 -2.80 -23.26
N ARG A 95 -7.84 -2.30 -23.69
CA ARG A 95 -8.80 -3.11 -24.45
C ARG A 95 -8.46 -3.08 -25.93
#